data_AF-A0A2V4UJ65-F1
#
_entry.id   AF-A0A2V4UJ65-F1
#
_cell.length_a   1.000
_cell.length_b   1.000
_cell.length_c   1.000
_cell.angle_alpha   90.00
_cell.angle_beta   90.00
_cell.angle_gamma   90.00
#
_symmetry.space_group_name_H-M   'P 1'
#
loop_
_entity.id
_entity.type
_entity.pdbx_description
1 polymer ?
#
loop_
_entity_poly.entity_id
_entity_poly.type
_entity_poly.pdbx_seq_one_letter_code
_entity_poly.pdbx_strand_id
1 'polypeptide(L)'
;MAIDFSNTLIVAISATALFDLTESENYLLELLEQRPISAIKEFRDYMTERENDPLDIGAGYPLIKALLNLNHYCNNSMQDIETDAPLVEVVIVSKSSPDTGIQVLNAILADGINISRSAFISGSLVAPYIKDFNVDLFLTTNREDAQQVADANICACAILDATPVNTYELDTEQLRIAFDGDAVLFDDSGELLYKQKGLRAFHDREAQMRDLPIEKGPYAELLIKLSSLQERLPAGLKLSPIKIALVTARNAPADLRAIKTLREWGVNVDMAFFLGGLEKTAVLRTFAPHIFFDDSIKHIDAARSFIPTALVPYHSTSLLHGDSYLTVDKDAALLSFKPVEHPLFAINP
;
A
#
# COMPACT_ATOMS: atom_id res chain seq x y z
N MET A 1 -13.61 -15.72 22.64
CA MET A 1 -12.36 -15.04 23.03
C MET A 1 -12.04 -14.04 21.93
N ALA A 2 -11.49 -12.87 22.27
CA ALA A 2 -11.00 -11.95 21.23
C ALA A 2 -9.77 -12.58 20.57
N ILE A 3 -9.75 -12.66 19.26
CA ILE A 3 -8.60 -13.14 18.49
C ILE A 3 -7.52 -12.06 18.57
N ASP A 4 -6.28 -12.44 18.92
CA ASP A 4 -5.14 -11.53 18.87
C ASP A 4 -4.55 -11.50 17.46
N PHE A 5 -4.60 -10.33 16.82
CA PHE A 5 -4.06 -10.10 15.48
C PHE A 5 -2.74 -9.30 15.49
N SER A 6 -2.09 -9.15 16.66
CA SER A 6 -0.83 -8.41 16.80
C SER A 6 0.25 -8.85 15.79
N ASN A 7 0.32 -10.14 15.50
CA ASN A 7 1.27 -10.76 14.57
C ASN A 7 0.67 -11.10 13.19
N THR A 8 -0.52 -10.60 12.88
CA THR A 8 -1.20 -10.83 11.59
C THR A 8 -1.09 -9.58 10.74
N LEU A 9 -0.72 -9.74 9.47
CA LEU A 9 -0.82 -8.65 8.49
C LEU A 9 -2.29 -8.48 8.09
N ILE A 10 -2.89 -7.35 8.43
CA ILE A 10 -4.29 -7.03 8.11
C ILE A 10 -4.31 -6.11 6.90
N VAL A 11 -4.85 -6.59 5.79
CA VAL A 11 -5.02 -5.83 4.56
C VAL A 11 -6.50 -5.54 4.33
N ALA A 12 -6.88 -4.27 4.28
CA ALA A 12 -8.20 -3.88 3.83
C ALA A 12 -8.19 -3.58 2.33
N ILE A 13 -9.22 -4.01 1.62
CA ILE A 13 -9.38 -3.74 0.19
C ILE A 13 -10.80 -3.27 -0.12
N SER A 14 -10.94 -2.27 -1.01
CA SER A 14 -12.25 -1.85 -1.49
C SER A 14 -12.86 -2.90 -2.40
N ALA A 15 -14.20 -3.02 -2.41
CA ALA A 15 -14.89 -3.95 -3.32
C ALA A 15 -14.53 -3.70 -4.79
N THR A 16 -14.40 -2.43 -5.18
CA THR A 16 -14.01 -1.95 -6.51
C THR A 16 -12.54 -2.21 -6.87
N ALA A 17 -11.69 -2.44 -5.86
CA ALA A 17 -10.30 -2.84 -6.07
C ALA A 17 -10.18 -4.36 -6.20
N LEU A 18 -11.04 -5.11 -5.52
CA LEU A 18 -11.04 -6.57 -5.54
C LEU A 18 -11.72 -7.13 -6.81
N PHE A 19 -12.83 -6.54 -7.24
CA PHE A 19 -13.61 -6.93 -8.40
C PHE A 19 -13.88 -5.74 -9.31
N ASP A 20 -14.08 -6.00 -10.61
CA ASP A 20 -14.56 -5.00 -11.54
C ASP A 20 -16.06 -4.74 -11.31
N LEU A 21 -16.36 -3.53 -10.84
CA LEU A 21 -17.72 -3.05 -10.60
C LEU A 21 -18.09 -1.88 -11.53
N THR A 22 -17.29 -1.65 -12.58
CA THR A 22 -17.43 -0.46 -13.44
C THR A 22 -18.82 -0.36 -14.07
N GLU A 23 -19.43 -1.49 -14.48
CA GLU A 23 -20.79 -1.49 -15.04
C GLU A 23 -21.83 -0.99 -14.03
N SER A 24 -21.82 -1.53 -12.81
CA SER A 24 -22.81 -1.19 -11.79
C SER A 24 -22.62 0.22 -11.25
N GLU A 25 -21.37 0.69 -11.12
CA GLU A 25 -21.07 2.07 -10.73
C GLU A 25 -21.56 3.08 -11.77
N ASN A 26 -21.29 2.83 -13.07
CA ASN A 26 -21.78 3.70 -14.14
C ASN A 26 -23.31 3.72 -14.19
N TYR A 27 -23.95 2.57 -14.02
CA TYR A 27 -25.42 2.48 -13.97
C TYR A 27 -26.01 3.29 -12.81
N LEU A 28 -25.38 3.25 -11.62
CA LEU A 28 -25.80 4.07 -10.49
C LEU A 28 -25.66 5.58 -10.80
N LEU A 29 -24.56 6.00 -11.42
CA LEU A 29 -24.35 7.40 -11.80
C LEU A 29 -25.42 7.87 -12.82
N GLU A 30 -25.70 7.07 -13.84
CA GLU A 30 -26.77 7.35 -14.81
C GLU A 30 -28.15 7.48 -14.16
N LEU A 31 -28.48 6.58 -13.21
CA LEU A 31 -29.73 6.64 -12.46
C LEU A 31 -29.82 7.90 -11.58
N LEU A 32 -28.73 8.29 -10.93
CA LEU A 32 -28.68 9.51 -10.11
C LEU A 32 -28.89 10.77 -10.94
N GLU A 33 -28.37 10.81 -12.17
CA GLU A 33 -28.59 11.92 -13.10
C GLU A 33 -30.02 11.96 -13.66
N GLN A 34 -30.56 10.81 -14.09
CA GLN A 34 -31.84 10.75 -14.79
C GLN A 34 -33.04 10.72 -13.84
N ARG A 35 -32.93 10.04 -12.70
CA ARG A 35 -34.05 9.73 -11.79
C ARG A 35 -33.63 9.73 -10.32
N PRO A 36 -33.14 10.86 -9.77
CA PRO A 36 -32.55 10.91 -8.42
C PRO A 36 -33.48 10.43 -7.29
N ILE A 37 -34.80 10.58 -7.46
CA ILE A 37 -35.80 10.20 -6.43
C ILE A 37 -35.94 8.67 -6.32
N SER A 38 -35.86 7.95 -7.44
CA SER A 38 -36.02 6.49 -7.49
C SER A 38 -34.72 5.72 -7.73
N ALA A 39 -33.62 6.42 -8.03
CA ALA A 39 -32.31 5.85 -8.35
C ALA A 39 -31.85 4.77 -7.38
N ILE A 40 -31.89 5.04 -6.07
CA ILE A 40 -31.43 4.09 -5.05
C ILE A 40 -32.28 2.81 -5.02
N LYS A 41 -33.59 2.93 -5.27
CA LYS A 41 -34.48 1.78 -5.32
C LYS A 41 -34.25 0.98 -6.60
N GLU A 42 -34.23 1.66 -7.76
CA GLU A 42 -33.97 1.03 -9.06
C GLU A 42 -32.60 0.32 -9.08
N PHE A 43 -31.58 0.94 -8.51
CA PHE A 43 -30.25 0.35 -8.38
C PHE A 43 -30.24 -0.88 -7.47
N ARG A 44 -30.99 -0.86 -6.36
CA ARG A 44 -31.12 -2.02 -5.48
C ARG A 44 -31.80 -3.19 -6.18
N ASP A 45 -32.89 -2.93 -6.89
CA ASP A 45 -33.61 -3.94 -7.65
C ASP A 45 -32.68 -4.55 -8.73
N TYR A 46 -31.93 -3.71 -9.45
CA TYR A 46 -30.90 -4.13 -10.41
C TYR A 46 -29.81 -5.02 -9.78
N MET A 47 -29.27 -4.64 -8.61
CA MET A 47 -28.24 -5.44 -7.93
C MET A 47 -28.80 -6.76 -7.39
N THR A 48 -30.07 -6.79 -6.97
CA THR A 48 -30.73 -8.00 -6.47
C THR A 48 -30.92 -9.02 -7.60
N GLU A 49 -31.33 -8.57 -8.79
CA GLU A 49 -31.49 -9.44 -9.96
C GLU A 49 -30.16 -10.07 -10.41
N ARG A 50 -29.03 -9.43 -10.09
CA ARG A 50 -27.68 -9.82 -10.51
C ARG A 50 -26.79 -10.31 -9.37
N GLU A 51 -27.34 -10.56 -8.19
CA GLU A 51 -26.53 -10.89 -7.01
C GLU A 51 -25.74 -12.21 -7.16
N ASN A 52 -26.14 -13.07 -8.11
CA ASN A 52 -25.47 -14.34 -8.42
C ASN A 52 -24.67 -14.30 -9.73
N ASP A 53 -24.65 -13.17 -10.43
CA ASP A 53 -23.85 -13.02 -11.64
C ASP A 53 -22.36 -12.97 -11.25
N PRO A 54 -21.48 -13.65 -12.01
CA PRO A 54 -20.06 -13.62 -11.75
C PRO A 54 -19.50 -12.21 -11.93
N LEU A 55 -18.48 -11.88 -11.14
CA LEU A 55 -17.74 -10.64 -11.26
C LEU A 55 -16.36 -10.91 -11.85
N ASP A 56 -15.93 -10.04 -12.76
CA ASP A 56 -14.55 -10.07 -13.26
C ASP A 56 -13.59 -9.59 -12.16
N ILE A 57 -12.36 -10.10 -12.20
CA ILE A 57 -11.34 -9.79 -11.21
C ILE A 57 -10.86 -8.33 -11.34
N GLY A 58 -10.72 -7.65 -10.21
CA GLY A 58 -10.17 -6.30 -10.14
C GLY A 58 -8.65 -6.27 -10.05
N ALA A 59 -8.07 -5.08 -10.13
CA ALA A 59 -6.61 -4.87 -10.12
C ALA A 59 -5.92 -5.36 -8.83
N GLY A 60 -6.61 -5.36 -7.70
CA GLY A 60 -6.08 -5.83 -6.42
C GLY A 60 -6.18 -7.34 -6.21
N TYR A 61 -6.98 -8.05 -7.01
CA TYR A 61 -7.24 -9.48 -6.84
C TYR A 61 -5.97 -10.35 -6.81
N PRO A 62 -5.02 -10.23 -7.76
CA PRO A 62 -3.82 -11.07 -7.79
C PRO A 62 -2.96 -10.92 -6.53
N LEU A 63 -2.84 -9.68 -6.03
CA LEU A 63 -2.12 -9.38 -4.81
C LEU A 63 -2.80 -10.03 -3.59
N ILE A 64 -4.13 -9.88 -3.46
CA ILE A 64 -4.90 -10.47 -2.36
C ILE A 64 -4.78 -11.99 -2.37
N LYS A 65 -4.84 -12.62 -3.55
CA LYS A 65 -4.64 -14.06 -3.69
C LYS A 65 -3.23 -14.50 -3.26
N ALA A 66 -2.18 -13.80 -3.70
CA ALA A 66 -0.80 -14.10 -3.31
C ALA A 66 -0.57 -13.91 -1.80
N LEU A 67 -1.16 -12.87 -1.20
CA LEU A 67 -1.13 -12.60 0.24
C LEU A 67 -1.81 -13.72 1.05
N LEU A 68 -3.02 -14.12 0.66
CA LEU A 68 -3.76 -15.16 1.37
C LEU A 68 -3.12 -16.55 1.23
N ASN A 69 -2.45 -16.83 0.12
CA ASN A 69 -1.68 -18.06 -0.06
C ASN A 69 -0.55 -18.22 0.96
N LEU A 70 -0.05 -17.13 1.57
CA LEU A 70 0.93 -17.21 2.65
C LEU A 70 0.39 -17.96 3.88
N ASN A 71 -0.92 -17.98 4.10
CA ASN A 71 -1.53 -18.72 5.21
C ASN A 71 -1.34 -20.24 5.10
N HIS A 72 -1.01 -20.78 3.93
CA HIS A 72 -0.65 -22.19 3.80
C HIS A 72 0.61 -22.57 4.60
N TYR A 73 1.47 -21.60 4.91
CA TYR A 73 2.66 -21.80 5.73
C TYR A 73 2.37 -21.79 7.25
N CYS A 74 1.18 -21.34 7.70
CA CYS A 74 0.78 -21.39 9.12
C CYS A 74 0.92 -22.80 9.71
N ASN A 75 0.49 -23.82 8.95
CA ASN A 75 0.47 -25.21 9.40
C ASN A 75 1.86 -25.87 9.42
N ASN A 76 2.83 -25.32 8.71
CA ASN A 76 4.16 -25.92 8.53
C ASN A 76 5.23 -25.29 9.42
N SER A 77 5.03 -24.05 9.89
CA SER A 77 6.06 -23.27 10.60
C SER A 77 5.89 -23.21 12.12
N MET A 78 4.83 -23.78 12.70
CA MET A 78 4.47 -23.56 14.11
C MET A 78 4.15 -24.89 14.82
N GLN A 79 5.17 -25.61 15.28
CA GLN A 79 4.98 -26.62 16.34
C GLN A 79 5.00 -26.01 17.75
N ASP A 80 5.35 -24.73 17.91
CA ASP A 80 5.68 -24.14 19.23
C ASP A 80 4.92 -22.85 19.61
N ILE A 81 3.93 -22.37 18.84
CA ILE A 81 3.15 -21.20 19.24
C ILE A 81 1.64 -21.48 19.07
N GLU A 82 0.94 -21.53 20.21
CA GLU A 82 -0.53 -21.57 20.33
C GLU A 82 -1.17 -20.25 19.83
N THR A 83 -0.97 -19.90 18.56
CA THR A 83 -1.68 -18.76 17.96
C THR A 83 -2.54 -19.26 16.81
N ASP A 84 -3.85 -19.34 17.03
CA ASP A 84 -4.88 -19.65 16.03
C ASP A 84 -5.03 -18.55 14.94
N ALA A 85 -4.22 -17.50 14.99
CA ALA A 85 -4.34 -16.36 14.08
C ALA A 85 -3.62 -16.61 12.74
N PRO A 86 -4.23 -16.24 11.60
CA PRO A 86 -3.60 -16.37 10.29
C PRO A 86 -2.38 -15.44 10.16
N LEU A 87 -1.48 -15.74 9.22
CA LEU A 87 -0.36 -14.87 8.87
C LEU A 87 -0.85 -13.58 8.20
N VAL A 88 -1.84 -13.72 7.32
CA VAL A 88 -2.48 -12.62 6.60
C VAL A 88 -4.00 -12.72 6.73
N GLU A 89 -4.62 -11.59 7.03
CA GLU A 89 -6.06 -11.44 7.14
C GLU A 89 -6.50 -10.35 6.17
N VAL A 90 -7.54 -10.61 5.39
CA VAL A 90 -8.07 -9.65 4.41
C VAL A 90 -9.45 -9.21 4.86
N VAL A 91 -9.69 -7.89 4.80
CA VAL A 91 -10.97 -7.27 5.13
C VAL A 91 -11.51 -6.55 3.92
N ILE A 92 -12.75 -6.82 3.54
CA ILE A 92 -13.40 -6.01 2.50
C ILE A 92 -14.06 -4.80 3.13
N VAL A 93 -13.82 -3.63 2.54
CA VAL A 93 -14.49 -2.39 2.94
C VAL A 93 -15.21 -1.81 1.73
N SER A 94 -16.52 -1.72 1.80
CA SER A 94 -17.34 -1.21 0.71
C SER A 94 -18.25 -0.10 1.18
N LYS A 95 -18.31 0.98 0.39
CA LYS A 95 -19.32 2.04 0.57
C LYS A 95 -20.71 1.62 0.10
N SER A 96 -20.85 0.46 -0.55
CA SER A 96 -22.17 -0.11 -0.86
C SER A 96 -22.95 -0.40 0.42
N SER A 97 -24.27 -0.51 0.27
CA SER A 97 -25.11 -1.02 1.33
C SER A 97 -24.88 -2.53 1.51
N PRO A 98 -25.17 -3.11 2.68
CA PRO A 98 -25.04 -4.56 2.88
C PRO A 98 -25.83 -5.38 1.86
N ASP A 99 -26.98 -4.86 1.43
CA ASP A 99 -27.90 -5.50 0.48
C ASP A 99 -27.30 -5.55 -0.93
N THR A 100 -26.77 -4.42 -1.42
CA THR A 100 -26.08 -4.37 -2.72
C THR A 100 -24.67 -4.97 -2.69
N GLY A 101 -24.18 -5.34 -1.51
CA GLY A 101 -22.91 -6.02 -1.29
C GLY A 101 -22.94 -7.53 -1.53
N ILE A 102 -24.14 -8.14 -1.65
CA ILE A 102 -24.30 -9.59 -1.76
C ILE A 102 -23.57 -10.15 -2.99
N GLN A 103 -23.61 -9.45 -4.13
CA GLN A 103 -22.90 -9.87 -5.34
C GLN A 103 -21.40 -10.08 -5.10
N VAL A 104 -20.77 -9.14 -4.38
CA VAL A 104 -19.34 -9.21 -4.02
C VAL A 104 -19.08 -10.39 -3.08
N LEU A 105 -19.96 -10.63 -2.10
CA LEU A 105 -19.84 -11.77 -1.19
C LEU A 105 -19.98 -13.11 -1.92
N ASN A 106 -20.92 -13.21 -2.86
CA ASN A 106 -21.11 -14.40 -3.68
C ASN A 106 -19.91 -14.67 -4.59
N ALA A 107 -19.32 -13.62 -5.19
CA ALA A 107 -18.12 -13.75 -6.01
C ALA A 107 -16.92 -14.28 -5.19
N ILE A 108 -16.71 -13.80 -3.96
CA ILE A 108 -15.64 -14.29 -3.07
C ILE A 108 -15.82 -15.77 -2.76
N LEU A 109 -17.06 -16.16 -2.45
CA LEU A 109 -17.41 -17.55 -2.14
C LEU A 109 -17.19 -18.46 -3.35
N ALA A 110 -17.59 -18.01 -4.55
CA ALA A 110 -17.41 -18.75 -5.80
C ALA A 110 -15.92 -18.96 -6.13
N ASP A 111 -15.10 -17.95 -5.89
CA ASP A 111 -13.65 -17.98 -6.13
C ASP A 111 -12.85 -18.72 -5.06
N GLY A 112 -13.48 -19.03 -3.92
CA GLY A 112 -12.84 -19.73 -2.81
C GLY A 112 -11.77 -18.92 -2.09
N ILE A 113 -11.81 -17.58 -2.18
CA ILE A 113 -10.87 -16.72 -1.47
C ILE A 113 -11.30 -16.60 0.00
N ASN A 114 -10.38 -16.93 0.91
CA ASN A 114 -10.67 -16.92 2.35
C ASN A 114 -10.66 -15.50 2.95
N ILE A 115 -11.71 -14.73 2.67
CA ILE A 115 -11.97 -13.42 3.29
C ILE A 115 -13.01 -13.62 4.39
N SER A 116 -12.57 -13.45 5.63
CA SER A 116 -13.33 -13.74 6.86
C SER A 116 -14.06 -12.51 7.41
N ARG A 117 -13.67 -11.29 7.02
CA ARG A 117 -14.23 -10.03 7.51
C ARG A 117 -14.64 -9.10 6.38
N SER A 118 -15.79 -8.44 6.55
CA SER A 118 -16.32 -7.48 5.59
C SER A 118 -17.07 -6.35 6.30
N ALA A 119 -16.99 -5.14 5.76
CA ALA A 119 -17.70 -3.95 6.21
C ALA A 119 -18.41 -3.28 5.02
N PHE A 120 -19.72 -3.15 5.11
CA PHE A 120 -20.56 -2.46 4.12
C PHE A 120 -21.19 -1.24 4.79
N ILE A 121 -20.64 -0.06 4.50
CA ILE A 121 -20.83 1.15 5.32
C ILE A 121 -21.81 2.16 4.73
N SER A 122 -22.53 1.81 3.66
CA SER A 122 -23.62 2.60 3.07
C SER A 122 -23.27 4.09 2.84
N GLY A 123 -22.11 4.35 2.24
CA GLY A 123 -21.62 5.70 1.92
C GLY A 123 -20.93 6.44 3.06
N SER A 124 -20.79 5.84 4.25
CA SER A 124 -20.07 6.45 5.36
C SER A 124 -18.58 6.66 5.05
N LEU A 125 -17.91 7.49 5.86
CA LEU A 125 -16.46 7.68 5.78
C LEU A 125 -15.72 6.38 6.12
N VAL A 126 -14.70 6.03 5.35
CA VAL A 126 -13.95 4.76 5.52
C VAL A 126 -12.97 4.80 6.69
N ALA A 127 -12.33 5.95 6.91
CA ALA A 127 -11.19 6.08 7.83
C ALA A 127 -11.49 5.61 9.27
N PRO A 128 -12.63 5.96 9.90
CA PRO A 128 -12.94 5.46 11.24
C PRO A 128 -12.96 3.93 11.32
N TYR A 129 -13.53 3.27 10.32
CA TYR A 129 -13.62 1.81 10.28
C TYR A 129 -12.26 1.17 10.00
N ILE A 130 -11.47 1.71 9.07
CA ILE A 130 -10.10 1.25 8.81
C ILE A 130 -9.26 1.24 10.10
N LYS A 131 -9.40 2.27 10.92
CA LYS A 131 -8.77 2.35 12.24
C LYS A 131 -9.25 1.25 13.19
N ASP A 132 -10.56 1.04 13.30
CA ASP A 132 -11.14 0.05 14.21
C ASP A 132 -10.79 -1.40 13.82
N PHE A 133 -10.53 -1.66 12.53
CA PHE A 133 -10.11 -2.97 12.04
C PHE A 133 -8.61 -3.27 12.26
N ASN A 134 -7.82 -2.32 12.78
CA ASN A 134 -6.36 -2.40 12.93
C ASN A 134 -5.65 -2.76 11.61
N VAL A 135 -6.05 -2.11 10.52
CA VAL A 135 -5.51 -2.34 9.18
C VAL A 135 -4.06 -1.85 9.09
N ASP A 136 -3.19 -2.62 8.43
CA ASP A 136 -1.80 -2.22 8.14
C ASP A 136 -1.65 -1.63 6.73
N LEU A 137 -2.47 -2.10 5.78
CA LEU A 137 -2.52 -1.64 4.40
C LEU A 137 -3.96 -1.52 3.92
N PHE A 138 -4.36 -0.34 3.45
CA PHE A 138 -5.64 -0.12 2.77
C PHE A 138 -5.45 0.12 1.27
N LEU A 139 -6.07 -0.73 0.45
CA LEU A 139 -6.04 -0.65 -1.02
C LEU A 139 -7.41 -0.23 -1.54
N THR A 140 -7.45 0.79 -2.38
CA THR A 140 -8.71 1.29 -2.95
C THR A 140 -8.50 1.86 -4.34
N THR A 141 -9.55 1.88 -5.17
CA THR A 141 -9.55 2.66 -6.43
C THR A 141 -10.05 4.10 -6.21
N ASN A 142 -10.63 4.39 -5.04
CA ASN A 142 -11.19 5.70 -4.71
C ASN A 142 -10.14 6.62 -4.07
N ARG A 143 -9.81 7.72 -4.77
CA ARG A 143 -8.81 8.70 -4.32
C ARG A 143 -9.19 9.44 -3.03
N GLU A 144 -10.46 9.78 -2.86
CA GLU A 144 -10.94 10.49 -1.67
C GLU A 144 -10.84 9.61 -0.42
N ASP A 145 -11.13 8.32 -0.57
CA ASP A 145 -10.98 7.34 0.50
C ASP A 145 -9.53 7.14 0.89
N ALA A 146 -8.64 7.08 -0.10
CA ALA A 146 -7.22 7.00 0.17
C ALA A 146 -6.70 8.25 0.88
N GLN A 147 -7.11 9.44 0.44
CA GLN A 147 -6.71 10.70 1.05
C GLN A 147 -7.19 10.81 2.50
N GLN A 148 -8.43 10.40 2.80
CA GLN A 148 -8.96 10.40 4.16
C GLN A 148 -8.12 9.53 5.10
N VAL A 149 -7.68 8.35 4.64
CA VAL A 149 -6.86 7.44 5.47
C VAL A 149 -5.44 7.98 5.64
N ALA A 150 -4.86 8.56 4.59
CA ALA A 150 -3.55 9.19 4.62
C ALA A 150 -3.53 10.38 5.60
N ASP A 151 -4.50 11.29 5.51
CA ASP A 151 -4.61 12.47 6.39
C ASP A 151 -4.89 12.11 7.84
N ALA A 152 -5.57 10.97 8.07
CA ALA A 152 -5.83 10.47 9.40
C ALA A 152 -4.62 9.75 10.03
N ASN A 153 -3.52 9.53 9.26
CA ASN A 153 -2.32 8.80 9.67
C ASN A 153 -2.63 7.44 10.33
N ILE A 154 -3.56 6.68 9.72
CA ILE A 154 -4.03 5.41 10.30
C ILE A 154 -3.12 4.25 9.90
N CYS A 155 -2.88 4.07 8.61
CA CYS A 155 -2.11 2.97 8.04
C CYS A 155 -1.57 3.34 6.66
N ALA A 156 -0.72 2.49 6.08
CA ALA A 156 -0.33 2.64 4.69
C ALA A 156 -1.57 2.54 3.80
N CYS A 157 -1.73 3.47 2.85
CA CYS A 157 -2.90 3.47 1.96
C CYS A 157 -2.53 3.85 0.55
N ALA A 158 -2.95 3.04 -0.42
CA ALA A 158 -2.57 3.20 -1.82
C ALA A 158 -3.78 3.17 -2.76
N ILE A 159 -3.69 3.97 -3.82
CA ILE A 159 -4.69 4.04 -4.88
C ILE A 159 -4.28 3.09 -6.00
N LEU A 160 -5.07 2.05 -6.23
CA LEU A 160 -4.87 1.13 -7.35
C LEU A 160 -5.43 1.74 -8.64
N ASP A 161 -4.73 1.52 -9.75
CA ASP A 161 -5.29 1.77 -11.07
C ASP A 161 -6.37 0.69 -11.33
N ALA A 162 -7.57 1.11 -11.73
CA ALA A 162 -8.67 0.20 -12.03
C ALA A 162 -8.42 -0.63 -13.30
N THR A 163 -7.47 -0.20 -14.14
CA THR A 163 -7.17 -0.90 -15.40
C THR A 163 -6.45 -2.22 -15.10
N PRO A 164 -7.01 -3.38 -15.50
CA PRO A 164 -6.33 -4.65 -15.34
C PRO A 164 -5.07 -4.63 -16.21
N VAL A 165 -3.91 -4.55 -15.57
CA VAL A 165 -2.66 -4.99 -16.19
C VAL A 165 -2.83 -6.49 -16.47
N ASN A 166 -2.21 -7.02 -17.52
CA ASN A 166 -2.23 -8.46 -17.76
C ASN A 166 -1.55 -9.18 -16.59
N THR A 167 -2.36 -9.54 -15.58
CA THR A 167 -1.94 -10.09 -14.30
C THR A 167 -1.97 -11.61 -14.30
N TYR A 168 -2.42 -12.22 -15.40
CA TYR A 168 -2.52 -13.67 -15.57
C TYR A 168 -1.16 -14.40 -15.49
N GLU A 169 -0.03 -13.68 -15.57
CA GLU A 169 1.32 -14.22 -15.46
C GLU A 169 1.97 -14.05 -14.07
N LEU A 170 1.28 -13.45 -13.09
CA LEU A 170 1.86 -13.24 -11.75
C LEU A 170 1.92 -14.54 -10.94
N ASP A 171 3.05 -14.72 -10.25
CA ASP A 171 3.36 -15.90 -9.46
C ASP A 171 2.54 -15.93 -8.16
N THR A 172 1.52 -16.77 -8.10
CA THR A 172 0.66 -16.86 -6.91
C THR A 172 1.32 -17.59 -5.72
N GLU A 173 2.48 -18.22 -5.90
CA GLU A 173 3.18 -18.96 -4.83
C GLU A 173 4.27 -18.11 -4.15
N GLN A 174 4.75 -17.04 -4.80
CA GLN A 174 5.72 -16.09 -4.25
C GLN A 174 5.19 -14.66 -4.34
N LEU A 175 4.85 -14.09 -3.19
CA LEU A 175 4.52 -12.67 -3.08
C LEU A 175 5.74 -11.81 -3.40
N ARG A 176 5.58 -10.82 -4.28
CA ARG A 176 6.63 -9.86 -4.66
C ARG A 176 6.12 -8.45 -4.52
N ILE A 177 6.77 -7.63 -3.71
CA ILE A 177 6.37 -6.24 -3.45
C ILE A 177 7.55 -5.32 -3.74
N ALA A 178 7.30 -4.23 -4.47
CA ALA A 178 8.28 -3.20 -4.71
C ALA A 178 7.82 -1.86 -4.11
N PHE A 179 8.75 -1.12 -3.53
CA PHE A 179 8.51 0.20 -2.95
C PHE A 179 9.48 1.23 -3.51
N ASP A 180 9.00 2.45 -3.77
CA ASP A 180 9.89 3.61 -3.82
C ASP A 180 10.49 3.93 -2.43
N GLY A 181 11.58 4.71 -2.44
CA GLY A 181 12.23 5.21 -1.24
C GLY A 181 11.53 6.44 -0.67
N ASP A 182 11.95 7.63 -1.13
CA ASP A 182 11.51 8.92 -0.59
C ASP A 182 10.00 9.12 -0.74
N ALA A 183 9.37 9.74 0.27
CA ALA A 183 7.92 9.92 0.40
C ALA A 183 7.05 8.64 0.39
N VAL A 184 7.65 7.45 0.36
CA VAL A 184 6.99 6.16 0.52
C VAL A 184 7.52 5.45 1.77
N LEU A 185 8.73 4.89 1.70
CA LEU A 185 9.37 4.24 2.85
C LEU A 185 10.06 5.26 3.76
N PHE A 186 10.68 6.27 3.17
CA PHE A 186 11.33 7.36 3.87
C PHE A 186 10.44 8.60 3.88
N ASP A 187 10.72 9.54 4.77
CA ASP A 187 10.05 10.84 4.76
C ASP A 187 10.24 11.60 3.43
N ASP A 188 9.48 12.67 3.24
CA ASP A 188 9.53 13.50 2.03
C ASP A 188 10.69 14.51 2.03
N SER A 189 11.53 14.53 3.08
CA SER A 189 12.54 15.56 3.27
C SER A 189 13.68 15.48 2.24
N GLY A 190 13.95 14.30 1.70
CA GLY A 190 14.91 14.08 0.62
C GLY A 190 14.42 14.69 -0.70
N GLU A 191 13.19 14.34 -1.08
CA GLU A 191 12.52 14.81 -2.30
C GLU A 191 12.33 16.33 -2.29
N LEU A 192 11.92 16.90 -1.15
CA LEU A 192 11.78 18.35 -0.97
C LEU A 192 13.12 19.07 -1.17
N LEU A 193 14.20 18.56 -0.57
CA LEU A 193 15.52 19.17 -0.73
C LEU A 193 16.00 19.12 -2.18
N TYR A 194 15.79 17.99 -2.86
CA TYR A 194 16.13 17.83 -4.27
C TYR A 194 15.35 18.83 -5.15
N LYS A 195 14.03 18.93 -4.99
CA LYS A 195 13.19 19.87 -5.74
C LYS A 195 13.54 21.34 -5.49
N GLN A 196 13.96 21.70 -4.27
CA GLN A 196 14.27 23.09 -3.91
C GLN A 196 15.71 23.52 -4.24
N LYS A 197 16.70 22.67 -3.94
CA LYS A 197 18.13 23.04 -3.97
C LYS A 197 18.97 22.19 -4.93
N GLY A 198 18.34 21.23 -5.61
CA GLY A 198 18.96 20.37 -6.61
C GLY A 198 19.83 19.26 -6.04
N LEU A 199 20.36 18.45 -6.95
CA LEU A 199 21.07 17.20 -6.65
C LEU A 199 22.30 17.37 -5.75
N ARG A 200 23.07 18.44 -5.93
CA ARG A 200 24.29 18.67 -5.15
C ARG A 200 23.99 18.86 -3.66
N ALA A 201 22.99 19.70 -3.34
CA ALA A 201 22.59 19.94 -1.97
C ALA A 201 22.04 18.66 -1.30
N PHE A 202 21.32 17.84 -2.07
CA PHE A 202 20.87 16.53 -1.64
C PHE A 202 22.05 15.60 -1.30
N HIS A 203 23.02 15.44 -2.21
CA HIS A 203 24.21 14.60 -1.96
C HIS A 203 25.06 15.10 -0.78
N ASP A 204 25.22 16.41 -0.63
CA ASP A 204 25.96 16.99 0.50
C ASP A 204 25.28 16.66 1.85
N ARG A 205 23.94 16.75 1.93
CA ARG A 205 23.17 16.35 3.12
C ARG A 205 23.31 14.85 3.40
N GLU A 206 23.16 14.01 2.38
CA GLU A 206 23.24 12.55 2.52
C GLU A 206 24.63 12.10 2.96
N ALA A 207 25.69 12.75 2.50
CA ALA A 207 27.06 12.48 2.95
C ALA A 207 27.26 12.87 4.43
N GLN A 208 26.72 14.01 4.87
CA GLN A 208 26.83 14.48 6.25
C GLN A 208 26.02 13.63 7.22
N MET A 209 24.83 13.19 6.82
CA MET A 209 23.89 12.41 7.64
C MET A 209 24.02 10.89 7.43
N ARG A 210 25.11 10.40 6.83
CA ARG A 210 25.27 9.01 6.38
C ARG A 210 25.07 7.93 7.46
N ASP A 211 25.27 8.30 8.73
CA ASP A 211 25.17 7.43 9.90
C ASP A 211 23.91 7.71 10.73
N LEU A 212 23.10 8.68 10.32
CA LEU A 212 21.81 8.98 10.93
C LEU A 212 20.71 8.33 10.09
N PRO A 213 19.78 7.57 10.70
CA PRO A 213 18.67 6.99 9.95
C PRO A 213 17.83 8.09 9.29
N ILE A 214 17.19 7.75 8.17
CA ILE A 214 16.18 8.61 7.56
C ILE A 214 14.89 8.42 8.35
N GLU A 215 14.11 9.48 8.51
CA GLU A 215 12.82 9.39 9.19
C GLU A 215 11.85 8.50 8.41
N LYS A 216 10.94 7.87 9.16
CA LYS A 216 9.95 6.94 8.60
C LYS A 216 8.97 7.68 7.71
N GLY A 217 8.79 7.16 6.49
CA GLY A 217 7.71 7.54 5.60
C GLY A 217 6.40 6.81 5.92
N PRO A 218 5.33 7.10 5.16
CA PRO A 218 3.99 6.56 5.41
C PRO A 218 3.90 5.02 5.31
N TYR A 219 4.84 4.36 4.64
CA TYR A 219 4.84 2.91 4.41
C TYR A 219 5.92 2.16 5.20
N ALA A 220 6.69 2.85 6.04
CA ALA A 220 7.76 2.23 6.82
C ALA A 220 7.25 1.13 7.76
N GLU A 221 6.13 1.37 8.47
CA GLU A 221 5.54 0.39 9.40
C GLU A 221 5.03 -0.86 8.66
N LEU A 222 4.43 -0.68 7.47
CA LEU A 222 4.03 -1.80 6.61
C LEU A 222 5.24 -2.64 6.21
N LEU A 223 6.34 -1.99 5.80
CA LEU A 223 7.58 -2.69 5.43
C LEU A 223 8.18 -3.46 6.62
N ILE A 224 8.22 -2.86 7.81
CA ILE A 224 8.70 -3.51 9.03
C ILE A 224 7.85 -4.76 9.33
N LYS A 225 6.53 -4.65 9.22
CA LYS A 225 5.60 -5.77 9.46
C LYS A 225 5.75 -6.87 8.40
N LEU A 226 5.91 -6.51 7.13
CA LEU A 226 6.20 -7.46 6.05
C LEU A 226 7.53 -8.18 6.24
N SER A 227 8.58 -7.47 6.68
CA SER A 227 9.89 -8.07 7.00
C SER A 227 9.77 -9.05 8.16
N SER A 228 9.06 -8.67 9.22
CA SER A 228 8.79 -9.54 10.38
C SER A 228 7.99 -10.79 9.98
N LEU A 229 7.04 -10.65 9.06
CA LEU A 229 6.30 -11.76 8.48
C LEU A 229 7.20 -12.68 7.65
N GLN A 230 8.09 -12.10 6.82
CA GLN A 230 9.05 -12.83 5.99
C GLN A 230 9.99 -13.70 6.83
N GLU A 231 10.46 -13.22 7.98
CA GLU A 231 11.34 -13.98 8.88
C GLU A 231 10.68 -15.23 9.50
N ARG A 232 9.34 -15.23 9.61
CA ARG A 232 8.55 -16.36 10.13
C ARG A 232 8.26 -17.42 9.08
N LEU A 233 8.57 -17.15 7.82
CA LEU A 233 8.32 -18.04 6.70
C LEU A 233 9.55 -18.91 6.41
N PRO A 234 9.39 -20.10 5.81
CA PRO A 234 10.52 -20.96 5.50
C PRO A 234 11.52 -20.27 4.55
N ALA A 235 12.71 -19.96 5.06
CA ALA A 235 13.82 -19.45 4.26
C ALA A 235 14.63 -20.63 3.69
N GLY A 236 14.22 -21.13 2.51
CA GLY A 236 14.91 -22.22 1.81
C GLY A 236 15.90 -21.73 0.75
N LEU A 237 16.95 -22.51 0.48
CA LEU A 237 18.00 -22.27 -0.52
C LEU A 237 17.51 -22.04 -1.98
N LYS A 238 16.21 -22.23 -2.29
CA LYS A 238 15.68 -22.13 -3.65
C LYS A 238 14.50 -21.17 -3.85
N LEU A 239 13.65 -20.91 -2.85
CA LEU A 239 12.57 -19.90 -2.94
C LEU A 239 12.21 -19.36 -1.56
N SER A 240 12.11 -18.03 -1.45
CA SER A 240 11.47 -17.32 -0.34
C SER A 240 10.01 -17.05 -0.71
N PRO A 241 9.00 -17.28 0.16
CA PRO A 241 7.60 -17.01 -0.16
C PRO A 241 7.27 -15.53 -0.33
N ILE A 242 8.07 -14.63 0.27
CA ILE A 242 7.96 -13.17 0.10
C ILE A 242 9.29 -12.66 -0.45
N LYS A 243 9.22 -11.78 -1.45
CA LYS A 243 10.34 -10.94 -1.90
C LYS A 243 9.99 -9.47 -1.86
N ILE A 244 10.87 -8.69 -1.26
CA ILE A 244 10.70 -7.25 -1.10
C ILE A 244 11.84 -6.52 -1.84
N ALA A 245 11.47 -5.54 -2.66
CA ALA A 245 12.42 -4.70 -3.40
C ALA A 245 12.27 -3.22 -3.05
N LEU A 246 13.39 -2.55 -2.77
CA LEU A 246 13.51 -1.10 -2.81
C LEU A 246 13.88 -0.67 -4.24
N VAL A 247 13.09 0.21 -4.87
CA VAL A 247 13.33 0.73 -6.22
C VAL A 247 13.31 2.26 -6.18
N THR A 248 14.47 2.88 -6.04
CA THR A 248 14.59 4.31 -5.76
C THR A 248 15.44 5.07 -6.77
N ALA A 249 15.13 6.35 -6.95
CA ALA A 249 15.94 7.28 -7.72
C ALA A 249 17.26 7.66 -7.03
N ARG A 250 17.39 7.40 -5.71
CA ARG A 250 18.63 7.61 -4.96
C ARG A 250 19.80 6.88 -5.65
N ASN A 251 20.98 7.48 -5.60
CA ASN A 251 22.23 6.90 -6.09
C ASN A 251 23.38 7.25 -5.15
N ALA A 252 24.53 6.59 -5.35
CA ALA A 252 25.73 6.88 -4.60
C ALA A 252 26.02 8.40 -4.57
N PRO A 253 26.24 9.00 -3.39
CA PRO A 253 26.51 8.35 -2.10
C PRO A 253 25.29 8.14 -1.17
N ALA A 254 24.06 8.43 -1.63
CA ALA A 254 22.83 8.36 -0.81
C ALA A 254 22.31 6.93 -0.58
N ASP A 255 22.84 5.96 -1.32
CA ASP A 255 22.54 4.53 -1.20
C ASP A 255 22.87 3.96 0.18
N LEU A 256 24.02 4.34 0.74
CA LEU A 256 24.50 3.82 2.02
C LEU A 256 23.58 4.19 3.19
N ARG A 257 23.08 5.43 3.22
CA ARG A 257 22.19 5.90 4.30
C ARG A 257 20.85 5.16 4.27
N ALA A 258 20.30 4.94 3.08
CA ALA A 258 19.08 4.14 2.90
C ALA A 258 19.26 2.71 3.43
N ILE A 259 20.35 2.02 3.06
CA ILE A 259 20.64 0.65 3.53
C ILE A 259 20.82 0.61 5.06
N LYS A 260 21.54 1.57 5.64
CA LYS A 260 21.71 1.66 7.10
C LYS A 260 20.40 1.91 7.83
N THR A 261 19.53 2.74 7.25
CA THR A 261 18.20 3.01 7.80
C THR A 261 17.35 1.73 7.84
N LEU A 262 17.30 0.98 6.73
CA LEU A 262 16.58 -0.30 6.70
C LEU A 262 17.13 -1.29 7.74
N ARG A 263 18.46 -1.36 7.89
CA ARG A 263 19.10 -2.20 8.91
C ARG A 263 18.71 -1.80 10.33
N GLU A 264 18.68 -0.50 10.63
CA GLU A 264 18.28 0.02 11.94
C GLU A 264 16.82 -0.34 12.27
N TRP A 265 15.96 -0.37 11.25
CA TRP A 265 14.57 -0.81 11.39
C TRP A 265 14.41 -2.34 11.49
N GLY A 266 15.50 -3.11 11.45
CA GLY A 266 15.46 -4.57 11.40
C GLY A 266 14.88 -5.11 10.09
N VAL A 267 14.85 -4.31 9.02
CA VAL A 267 14.31 -4.70 7.72
C VAL A 267 15.42 -5.23 6.83
N ASN A 268 15.20 -6.41 6.26
CA ASN A 268 16.09 -6.99 5.26
C ASN A 268 15.35 -7.14 3.93
N VAL A 269 15.56 -6.20 3.01
CA VAL A 269 15.03 -6.30 1.65
C VAL A 269 15.83 -7.30 0.82
N ASP A 270 15.16 -8.12 0.03
CA ASP A 270 15.83 -9.07 -0.87
C ASP A 270 16.63 -8.36 -1.97
N MET A 271 16.13 -7.21 -2.42
CA MET A 271 16.72 -6.43 -3.51
C MET A 271 16.63 -4.93 -3.23
N ALA A 272 17.68 -4.19 -3.58
CA ALA A 272 17.67 -2.73 -3.55
C ALA A 272 18.30 -2.19 -4.85
N PHE A 273 17.55 -1.37 -5.57
CA PHE A 273 17.92 -0.79 -6.84
C PHE A 273 18.03 0.73 -6.72
N PHE A 274 19.25 1.23 -6.80
CA PHE A 274 19.61 2.65 -6.71
C PHE A 274 19.87 3.19 -8.12
N LEU A 275 18.84 3.78 -8.73
CA LEU A 275 18.78 3.96 -10.18
C LEU A 275 19.44 5.24 -10.70
N GLY A 276 19.60 6.27 -9.86
CA GLY A 276 20.31 7.50 -10.25
C GLY A 276 19.79 8.19 -11.51
N GLY A 277 18.47 8.15 -11.73
CA GLY A 277 17.82 8.73 -12.91
C GLY A 277 17.54 7.73 -14.04
N LEU A 278 17.91 6.46 -13.91
CA LEU A 278 17.38 5.40 -14.78
C LEU A 278 15.89 5.18 -14.51
N GLU A 279 15.19 4.78 -15.57
CA GLU A 279 13.76 4.52 -15.55
C GLU A 279 13.46 3.23 -14.75
N LYS A 280 12.44 3.27 -13.87
CA LYS A 280 12.12 2.19 -12.92
C LYS A 280 11.50 0.96 -13.59
N THR A 281 10.68 1.16 -14.63
CA THR A 281 9.90 0.12 -15.30
C THR A 281 10.77 -1.03 -15.81
N ALA A 282 11.98 -0.76 -16.30
CA ALA A 282 12.89 -1.83 -16.76
C ALA A 282 13.21 -2.86 -15.65
N VAL A 283 13.52 -2.37 -14.45
CA VAL A 283 13.81 -3.22 -13.28
C VAL A 283 12.53 -3.88 -12.77
N LEU A 284 11.43 -3.12 -12.69
CA LEU A 284 10.14 -3.61 -12.25
C LEU A 284 9.60 -4.75 -13.12
N ARG A 285 9.77 -4.68 -14.45
CA ARG A 285 9.42 -5.77 -15.37
C ARG A 285 10.23 -7.03 -15.12
N THR A 286 11.50 -6.89 -14.73
CA THR A 286 12.37 -8.03 -14.42
C THR A 286 12.00 -8.64 -13.07
N PHE A 287 11.69 -7.80 -12.08
CA PHE A 287 11.29 -8.25 -10.75
C PHE A 287 9.87 -8.86 -10.73
N ALA A 288 8.98 -8.38 -11.60
CA ALA A 288 7.58 -8.78 -11.73
C ALA A 288 6.83 -8.72 -10.37
N PRO A 289 6.71 -7.54 -9.75
CA PRO A 289 5.99 -7.39 -8.50
C PRO A 289 4.48 -7.60 -8.67
N HIS A 290 3.83 -8.08 -7.62
CA HIS A 290 2.38 -8.07 -7.48
C HIS A 290 1.83 -6.65 -7.29
N ILE A 291 2.67 -5.75 -6.76
CA ILE A 291 2.35 -4.35 -6.56
C ILE A 291 3.63 -3.52 -6.44
N PHE A 292 3.64 -2.37 -7.10
CA PHE A 292 4.67 -1.34 -6.94
C PHE A 292 4.06 -0.08 -6.34
N PHE A 293 4.56 0.34 -5.17
CA PHE A 293 4.15 1.57 -4.50
C PHE A 293 5.09 2.73 -4.85
N ASP A 294 4.53 3.81 -5.39
CA ASP A 294 5.26 5.03 -5.75
C ASP A 294 4.35 6.24 -5.53
N ASP A 295 4.90 7.36 -5.09
CA ASP A 295 4.20 8.63 -4.89
C ASP A 295 4.09 9.46 -6.18
N SER A 296 4.92 9.16 -7.18
CA SER A 296 4.95 9.89 -8.45
C SER A 296 3.97 9.32 -9.47
N ILE A 297 2.97 10.13 -9.85
CA ILE A 297 2.06 9.83 -10.97
C ILE A 297 2.85 9.49 -12.24
N LYS A 298 3.99 10.17 -12.50
CA LYS A 298 4.83 9.88 -13.67
C LYS A 298 5.40 8.46 -13.66
N HIS A 299 5.85 7.97 -12.51
CA HIS A 299 6.37 6.61 -12.40
C HIS A 299 5.25 5.57 -12.49
N ILE A 300 4.11 5.83 -11.84
CA ILE A 300 2.90 5.01 -11.96
C ILE A 300 2.47 4.91 -13.43
N ASP A 301 2.39 6.04 -14.13
CA ASP A 301 1.98 6.12 -15.53
C ASP A 301 2.90 5.35 -16.48
N ALA A 302 4.21 5.36 -16.21
CA ALA A 302 5.21 4.63 -16.99
C ALA A 302 5.14 3.11 -16.78
N ALA A 303 4.82 2.68 -15.56
CA ALA A 303 4.88 1.27 -15.16
C ALA A 303 3.53 0.52 -15.31
N ARG A 304 2.39 1.22 -15.20
CA ARG A 304 1.04 0.60 -15.15
C ARG A 304 0.66 -0.24 -16.36
N SER A 305 1.28 -0.03 -17.52
CA SER A 305 1.02 -0.89 -18.69
C SER A 305 1.70 -2.26 -18.61
N PHE A 306 2.59 -2.46 -17.64
CA PHE A 306 3.43 -3.64 -17.55
C PHE A 306 3.34 -4.36 -16.21
N ILE A 307 3.10 -3.62 -15.13
CA ILE A 307 3.02 -4.18 -13.77
C ILE A 307 1.88 -3.51 -12.98
N PRO A 308 1.29 -4.17 -11.98
CA PRO A 308 0.35 -3.52 -11.08
C PRO A 308 1.04 -2.42 -10.26
N THR A 309 0.44 -1.25 -10.27
CA THR A 309 0.97 -0.04 -9.61
C THR A 309 -0.03 0.51 -8.62
N ALA A 310 0.45 1.09 -7.54
CA ALA A 310 -0.37 1.73 -6.53
C ALA A 310 0.22 3.09 -6.17
N LEU A 311 -0.56 4.15 -6.42
CA LEU A 311 -0.15 5.52 -6.12
C LEU A 311 -0.25 5.76 -4.61
N VAL A 312 0.84 6.21 -4.03
CA VAL A 312 0.89 6.67 -2.64
C VAL A 312 0.41 8.12 -2.56
N PRO A 313 -0.70 8.42 -1.86
CA PRO A 313 -1.13 9.80 -1.65
C PRO A 313 -0.19 10.49 -0.66
N TYR A 314 0.17 11.74 -0.95
CA TYR A 314 0.78 12.61 0.05
C TYR A 314 -0.24 13.00 1.10
N HIS A 315 0.21 13.18 2.34
CA HIS A 315 -0.59 13.86 3.36
C HIS A 315 -0.94 15.28 2.88
N SER A 316 -2.17 15.74 3.12
CA SER A 316 -2.67 17.05 2.65
C SER A 316 -1.85 18.26 3.14
N THR A 317 -1.05 18.09 4.19
CA THR A 317 -0.14 19.13 4.72
C THR A 317 1.29 19.05 4.18
N SER A 318 1.64 18.03 3.39
CA SER A 318 2.94 17.96 2.75
C SER A 318 3.04 19.04 1.68
N LEU A 319 4.23 19.64 1.54
CA LEU A 319 4.53 20.61 0.49
C LEU A 319 4.53 19.96 -0.92
N LEU A 320 4.55 18.63 -0.99
CA LEU A 320 4.44 17.87 -2.23
C LEU A 320 2.99 17.61 -2.64
N HIS A 321 2.01 17.86 -1.77
CA HIS A 321 0.60 17.63 -2.07
C HIS A 321 0.10 18.63 -3.14
N GLY A 322 -0.54 18.11 -4.20
CA GLY A 322 -1.23 18.90 -5.22
C GLY A 322 -0.35 19.64 -6.22
N ASP A 323 0.88 19.17 -6.50
CA ASP A 323 1.85 19.85 -7.38
C ASP A 323 2.07 21.31 -7.00
N SER A 324 2.03 21.63 -5.70
CA SER A 324 2.31 22.98 -5.24
C SER A 324 3.77 23.31 -5.56
N TYR A 325 3.98 24.04 -6.67
CA TYR A 325 5.27 24.60 -7.01
C TYR A 325 5.67 25.52 -5.86
N LEU A 326 6.62 25.06 -5.07
CA LEU A 326 7.31 25.82 -4.05
C LEU A 326 7.81 27.14 -4.66
N THR A 327 7.06 28.22 -4.45
CA THR A 327 7.55 29.55 -4.77
C THR A 327 8.64 29.88 -3.77
N VAL A 328 9.87 30.01 -4.29
CA VAL A 328 11.16 30.06 -3.57
C VAL A 328 11.21 31.12 -2.44
N ASP A 329 10.28 32.08 -2.42
CA ASP A 329 10.36 33.24 -1.53
C ASP A 329 9.44 33.21 -0.29
N LYS A 330 8.45 32.32 -0.17
CA LYS A 330 7.50 32.35 0.97
C LYS A 330 7.79 31.39 2.13
N ASP A 331 8.46 30.26 1.88
CA ASP A 331 8.56 29.18 2.87
C ASP A 331 9.94 29.01 3.50
N ALA A 332 10.91 29.86 3.16
CA ALA A 332 12.25 29.82 3.75
C ALA A 332 12.23 30.02 5.28
N ALA A 333 11.22 30.69 5.83
CA ALA A 333 11.06 30.93 7.26
C ALA A 333 10.45 29.75 8.04
N LEU A 334 9.73 28.83 7.38
CA LEU A 334 9.14 27.64 8.01
C LEU A 334 10.14 26.47 8.11
N LEU A 335 11.28 26.58 7.43
CA LEU A 335 12.27 25.50 7.23
C LEU A 335 13.47 25.54 8.20
N SER A 336 13.37 26.21 9.34
CA SER A 336 14.36 26.01 10.42
C SER A 336 14.11 24.65 11.07
N PHE A 337 14.65 23.59 10.46
CA PHE A 337 14.70 22.25 11.04
C PHE A 337 15.48 22.30 12.35
N LYS A 338 14.82 22.01 13.47
CA LYS A 338 15.49 21.71 14.74
C LYS A 338 15.55 20.19 14.88
N PRO A 339 16.74 19.57 14.89
CA PRO A 339 16.84 18.14 15.16
C PRO A 339 16.24 17.85 16.54
N VAL A 340 15.51 16.74 16.65
CA VAL A 340 15.09 16.19 17.94
C VAL A 340 16.34 15.61 18.60
N GLU A 341 16.92 16.33 19.57
CA GLU A 341 17.96 15.77 20.43
C GLU A 341 17.32 14.72 21.35
N HIS A 342 17.54 13.44 21.08
CA HIS A 342 17.31 12.41 22.08
C HIS A 342 18.43 12.52 23.14
N PRO A 343 18.11 12.68 24.43
CA PRO A 343 19.14 12.67 25.47
C PRO A 343 19.79 11.29 25.49
N LEU A 344 21.08 11.25 25.18
CA LEU A 344 21.94 10.09 25.38
C LEU A 344 21.75 9.58 26.80
N PHE A 345 21.54 8.26 26.92
CA PHE A 345 21.50 7.54 28.18
C PHE A 345 22.59 8.04 29.12
N ALA A 346 22.17 8.64 30.23
CA ALA A 346 23.05 8.92 31.35
C ALA A 346 23.52 7.57 31.92
N ILE A 347 24.74 7.18 31.57
CA ILE A 347 25.50 6.20 32.31
C ILE A 347 25.78 6.84 33.68
N ASN A 348 25.09 6.41 34.71
CA ASN A 348 25.45 6.75 36.09
C ASN A 348 26.52 5.77 36.60
N PRO A 349 27.51 6.26 37.36
CA PRO A 349 28.69 5.52 37.80
C PRO A 349 28.43 4.45 38.87
#